data_AF-A0A0P7YUT7-F1
#
_entry.id   AF-A0A0P7YUT7-F1
#
_cell.length_a   1.000
_cell.length_b   1.000
_cell.length_c   1.000
_cell.angle_alpha   90.00
_cell.angle_beta   90.00
_cell.angle_gamma   90.00
#
_symmetry.space_group_name_H-M   'P 1'
#
loop_
_entity.id
_entity.type
_entity.pdbx_description
1 polymer ?
#
loop_
_entity_poly.entity_id
_entity_poly.type
_entity_poly.pdbx_seq_one_letter_code
_entity_poly.pdbx_strand_id
1 'polypeptide(L)'
;MLSPEQFLQATGWFAIGTLVFGGVTAIAFLLKWGIRFRLVGATGFMGVLTVGFLGLSFQPLVRTVIPGAVPYETVFDSGSAQVVIAVPNAITETELEATLRQAASNLLKPSRLGGMGQVKPTIRARAIVHQPGISELVYVGQVTPGTGNSAEGKAPVIEIYTDQLAKINQAES
;
A
#
# COMPACT_ATOMS: atom_id res chain seq x y z
N MET A 1 -2.24 -8.40 -5.68
CA MET A 1 -2.45 -7.26 -6.60
C MET A 1 -1.48 -7.41 -7.76
N LEU A 2 -1.89 -7.07 -8.99
CA LEU A 2 -0.98 -7.11 -10.14
C LEU A 2 0.09 -6.03 -10.01
N SER A 3 1.33 -6.35 -10.33
CA SER A 3 2.44 -5.38 -10.30
C SER A 3 2.44 -4.50 -11.55
N PRO A 4 3.05 -3.29 -11.49
CA PRO A 4 3.25 -2.44 -12.67
C PRO A 4 3.96 -3.15 -13.82
N GLU A 5 4.89 -4.06 -13.51
CA GLU A 5 5.58 -4.91 -14.49
C GLU A 5 4.62 -5.87 -15.19
N GLN A 6 3.69 -6.47 -14.45
CA GLN A 6 2.64 -7.32 -15.03
C GLN A 6 1.68 -6.52 -15.91
N PHE A 7 1.37 -5.27 -15.54
CA PHE A 7 0.60 -4.36 -16.41
C PHE A 7 1.36 -3.96 -17.67
N LEU A 8 2.69 -3.75 -17.59
CA LEU A 8 3.52 -3.48 -18.74
C LEU A 8 3.58 -4.69 -19.69
N GLN A 9 3.72 -5.90 -19.14
CA GLN A 9 3.66 -7.14 -19.92
C GLN A 9 2.29 -7.32 -20.59
N ALA A 10 1.20 -7.06 -19.86
CA ALA A 10 -0.15 -7.10 -20.41
C ALA A 10 -0.32 -6.07 -21.54
N THR A 11 0.22 -4.86 -21.38
CA THR A 11 0.22 -3.82 -22.42
C THR A 11 0.82 -4.34 -23.72
N GLY A 12 1.95 -5.05 -23.67
CA GLY A 12 2.57 -5.64 -24.85
C GLY A 12 1.63 -6.62 -25.59
N TRP A 13 1.01 -7.54 -24.85
CA TRP A 13 0.05 -8.49 -25.44
C TRP A 13 -1.19 -7.81 -26.01
N PHE A 14 -1.74 -6.81 -25.31
CA PHE A 14 -2.90 -6.05 -25.77
C PHE A 14 -2.57 -5.16 -26.97
N ALA A 15 -1.36 -4.61 -27.05
CA ALA A 15 -0.89 -3.86 -28.22
C ALA A 15 -0.82 -4.76 -29.46
N ILE A 16 -0.23 -5.96 -29.33
CA ILE A 16 -0.21 -6.97 -30.41
C ILE A 16 -1.65 -7.33 -30.80
N GLY A 17 -2.51 -7.62 -29.82
CA GLY A 17 -3.92 -7.92 -30.07
C GLY A 17 -4.64 -6.79 -30.81
N THR A 18 -4.40 -5.54 -30.42
CA THR A 18 -4.98 -4.35 -31.07
C THR A 18 -4.56 -4.24 -32.53
N LEU A 19 -3.28 -4.48 -32.83
CA LEU A 19 -2.79 -4.50 -34.21
C LEU A 19 -3.41 -5.62 -35.04
N VAL A 20 -3.55 -6.83 -34.47
CA VAL A 20 -4.21 -7.95 -35.13
C VAL A 20 -5.68 -7.63 -35.43
N PHE A 21 -6.43 -7.11 -34.45
CA PHE A 21 -7.82 -6.67 -34.65
C PHE A 21 -7.94 -5.56 -35.68
N GLY A 22 -6.99 -4.62 -35.69
CA GLY A 22 -6.89 -3.58 -36.72
C GLY A 22 -6.69 -4.15 -38.12
N GLY A 23 -5.79 -5.12 -38.27
CA GLY A 23 -5.55 -5.82 -39.53
C GLY A 23 -6.79 -6.58 -40.02
N VAL A 24 -7.44 -7.34 -39.14
CA VAL A 24 -8.69 -8.06 -39.46
C VAL A 24 -9.80 -7.08 -39.83
N THR A 25 -9.91 -5.95 -39.13
CA THR A 25 -10.87 -4.90 -39.48
C THR A 25 -10.61 -4.35 -40.87
N ALA A 26 -9.35 -4.04 -41.22
CA ALA A 26 -8.98 -3.57 -42.56
C ALA A 26 -9.35 -4.58 -43.65
N ILE A 27 -9.06 -5.88 -43.44
CA ILE A 27 -9.43 -6.96 -44.35
C ILE A 27 -10.95 -7.05 -44.49
N ALA A 28 -11.71 -6.95 -43.39
CA ALA A 28 -13.17 -6.98 -43.41
C ALA A 28 -13.77 -5.82 -44.22
N PHE A 29 -13.13 -4.64 -44.21
CA PHE A 29 -13.54 -3.53 -45.07
C PHE A 29 -13.22 -3.79 -46.54
N LEU A 30 -12.03 -4.32 -46.84
CA LEU A 30 -11.61 -4.64 -48.22
C LEU A 30 -12.51 -5.71 -48.86
N LEU A 31 -12.81 -6.77 -48.11
CA LEU A 31 -13.68 -7.88 -48.53
C LEU A 31 -15.18 -7.61 -48.32
N LYS A 32 -15.54 -6.41 -47.82
CA LYS A 32 -16.93 -5.97 -47.60
C LYS A 32 -17.77 -6.91 -46.72
N TRP A 33 -17.17 -7.46 -45.66
CA TRP A 33 -17.89 -8.30 -44.71
C TRP A 33 -19.01 -7.52 -44.00
N GLY A 34 -20.15 -8.18 -43.75
CA GLY A 34 -21.29 -7.56 -43.05
C GLY A 34 -20.94 -7.09 -41.63
N ILE A 35 -19.96 -7.71 -40.98
CA ILE A 35 -19.55 -7.40 -39.60
C ILE A 35 -18.51 -6.27 -39.48
N ARG A 36 -18.04 -5.69 -40.58
CA ARG A 36 -16.90 -4.75 -40.59
C ARG A 36 -17.05 -3.57 -39.61
N PHE A 37 -18.26 -3.04 -39.44
CA PHE A 37 -18.52 -1.94 -38.50
C PHE A 37 -18.49 -2.38 -37.03
N ARG A 38 -18.84 -3.65 -36.73
CA ARG A 38 -18.71 -4.21 -35.38
C ARG A 38 -17.24 -4.38 -35.00
N LEU A 39 -16.40 -4.72 -35.97
CA LEU A 39 -14.95 -4.87 -35.79
C LEU A 39 -14.24 -3.54 -35.50
N VAL A 40 -14.75 -2.41 -36.00
CA VAL A 40 -14.26 -1.07 -35.61
C VAL A 40 -14.44 -0.85 -34.10
N GLY A 41 -15.62 -1.18 -33.56
CA GLY A 41 -15.89 -1.08 -32.12
C GLY A 41 -14.96 -1.98 -31.30
N ALA A 42 -14.79 -3.24 -31.71
CA ALA A 42 -13.88 -4.17 -31.04
C ALA A 42 -12.42 -3.69 -31.07
N THR A 43 -11.94 -3.19 -32.22
CA THR A 43 -10.57 -2.65 -32.37
C THR A 43 -10.37 -1.40 -31.52
N GLY A 44 -11.35 -0.48 -31.52
CA GLY A 44 -11.30 0.72 -30.68
C GLY A 44 -11.26 0.38 -29.19
N PHE A 45 -12.07 -0.59 -28.75
CA PHE A 45 -12.06 -1.07 -27.37
C PHE A 45 -10.72 -1.71 -26.98
N MET A 46 -10.13 -2.51 -27.87
CA MET A 46 -8.78 -3.06 -27.67
C MET A 46 -7.72 -1.95 -27.52
N GLY A 47 -7.84 -0.87 -28.30
CA GLY A 47 -6.99 0.32 -28.14
C GLY A 47 -7.13 0.96 -26.77
N VAL A 48 -8.37 1.14 -26.28
CA VAL A 48 -8.63 1.67 -24.93
C VAL A 48 -8.02 0.78 -23.86
N LEU A 49 -8.17 -0.55 -23.94
CA LEU A 49 -7.57 -1.48 -22.99
C LEU A 49 -6.04 -1.40 -23.01
N THR A 50 -5.43 -1.32 -24.19
CA THR A 50 -3.98 -1.19 -24.35
C THR A 50 -3.46 0.07 -23.65
N VAL A 51 -4.10 1.22 -23.91
CA VAL A 51 -3.73 2.49 -23.26
C VAL A 51 -4.00 2.46 -21.76
N GLY A 52 -5.09 1.83 -21.32
CA GLY A 52 -5.42 1.65 -19.92
C GLY A 52 -4.36 0.84 -19.16
N PHE A 53 -3.95 -0.31 -19.70
CA PHE A 53 -2.88 -1.12 -19.12
C PHE A 53 -1.53 -0.41 -19.14
N LEU A 54 -1.22 0.34 -20.20
CA LEU A 54 -0.02 1.17 -20.25
C LEU A 54 -0.05 2.22 -19.14
N GLY A 55 -1.18 2.90 -18.97
CA GLY A 55 -1.38 3.87 -17.90
C GLY A 55 -1.15 3.29 -16.51
N LEU A 56 -1.66 2.08 -16.25
CA LEU A 56 -1.47 1.36 -14.99
C LEU A 56 -0.05 0.84 -14.79
N SER A 57 0.75 0.72 -15.85
CA SER A 57 2.16 0.39 -15.74
C SER A 57 3.03 1.55 -15.26
N PHE A 58 2.54 2.80 -15.40
CA PHE A 58 3.25 3.94 -14.86
C PHE A 58 3.18 3.93 -13.33
N GLN A 59 4.33 4.16 -12.71
CA GLN A 59 4.53 4.03 -11.27
C GLN A 59 4.01 5.27 -10.52
N PRO A 60 2.89 5.16 -9.79
CA PRO A 60 2.85 5.79 -8.46
C PRO A 60 2.32 4.86 -7.36
N LEU A 61 2.15 3.56 -7.63
CA LEU A 61 1.47 2.63 -6.71
C LEU A 61 2.39 1.69 -5.92
N VAL A 62 3.70 1.85 -6.01
CA VAL A 62 4.62 1.07 -5.17
C VAL A 62 4.62 1.65 -3.77
N ARG A 63 4.05 0.89 -2.82
CA ARG A 63 4.30 1.14 -1.40
C ARG A 63 5.77 0.90 -1.17
N THR A 64 6.46 1.85 -0.53
CA THR A 64 7.86 1.71 -0.14
C THR A 64 7.98 0.49 0.76
N VAL A 65 8.42 -0.67 0.26
CA VAL A 65 8.56 -1.87 1.09
C VAL A 65 9.87 -1.76 1.88
N ILE A 66 9.77 -1.64 3.20
CA ILE A 66 10.93 -1.64 4.09
C ILE A 66 11.25 -3.10 4.44
N PRO A 67 12.47 -3.59 4.14
CA PRO A 67 12.87 -4.95 4.48
C PRO A 67 12.69 -5.22 5.97
N GLY A 68 12.17 -6.41 6.31
CA GLY A 68 11.92 -6.82 7.70
C GLY A 68 10.62 -6.26 8.30
N ALA A 69 9.86 -5.43 7.59
CA ALA A 69 8.53 -5.02 8.05
C ALA A 69 7.55 -6.20 7.96
N VAL A 70 6.80 -6.45 9.04
CA VAL A 70 5.73 -7.44 9.06
C VAL A 70 4.40 -6.82 8.61
N PRO A 71 3.45 -7.63 8.12
CA PRO A 71 2.10 -7.15 7.81
C PRO A 71 1.43 -6.53 9.04
N TYR A 72 0.74 -5.41 8.84
CA TYR A 72 -0.06 -4.75 9.87
C TYR A 72 -1.39 -4.29 9.28
N GLU A 73 -2.38 -4.08 10.16
CA GLU A 73 -3.68 -3.55 9.80
C GLU A 73 -3.96 -2.22 10.52
N THR A 74 -4.51 -1.23 9.83
CA THR A 74 -4.98 -0.01 10.49
C THR A 74 -6.32 -0.28 11.16
N VAL A 75 -6.33 -0.29 12.49
CA VAL A 75 -7.51 -0.61 13.30
C VAL A 75 -8.22 0.62 13.86
N PHE A 76 -7.54 1.77 13.85
CA PHE A 76 -8.15 3.05 14.17
C PHE A 76 -7.44 4.16 13.40
N ASP A 77 -8.23 5.07 12.84
CA ASP A 77 -7.73 6.32 12.25
C ASP A 77 -8.71 7.43 12.60
N SER A 78 -8.21 8.44 13.30
CA SER A 78 -9.01 9.62 13.67
C SER A 78 -9.27 10.56 12.49
N GLY A 79 -8.70 10.30 11.31
CA GLY A 79 -8.65 11.25 10.19
C GLY A 79 -7.78 12.48 10.46
N SER A 80 -7.14 12.56 11.63
CA SER A 80 -6.34 13.68 12.09
C SER A 80 -4.96 13.18 12.55
N ALA A 81 -4.56 13.51 13.78
CA ALA A 81 -3.24 13.21 14.33
C ALA A 81 -3.05 11.75 14.76
N GLN A 82 -4.10 10.98 15.05
CA GLN A 82 -3.91 9.65 15.64
C GLN A 82 -4.30 8.52 14.70
N VAL A 83 -3.39 7.57 14.56
CA VAL A 83 -3.61 6.28 13.88
C VAL A 83 -3.12 5.16 14.78
N VAL A 84 -3.84 4.04 14.81
CA VAL A 84 -3.43 2.83 15.51
C VAL A 84 -3.38 1.68 14.52
N ILE A 85 -2.26 0.97 14.51
CA ILE A 85 -2.05 -0.24 13.72
C ILE A 85 -2.00 -1.46 14.64
N ALA A 86 -2.50 -2.59 14.16
CA ALA A 86 -2.38 -3.89 14.80
C ALA A 86 -1.16 -4.64 14.26
N VAL A 87 -0.35 -5.20 15.16
CA VAL A 87 0.82 -6.03 14.88
C VAL A 87 0.65 -7.41 15.54
N PRO A 88 1.32 -8.46 15.03
CA PRO A 88 1.30 -9.78 15.67
C PRO A 88 1.91 -9.77 17.08
N ASN A 89 1.55 -10.77 17.90
CA ASN A 89 2.06 -10.92 19.27
C ASN A 89 3.51 -11.44 19.29
N ALA A 90 3.91 -12.26 18.30
CA ALA A 90 5.27 -12.67 18.01
C ALA A 90 5.91 -11.71 17.01
N ILE A 91 6.58 -10.67 17.53
CA ILE A 91 7.32 -9.70 16.73
C ILE A 91 8.61 -9.31 17.44
N THR A 92 9.72 -9.30 16.70
CA THR A 92 11.01 -8.84 17.21
C THR A 92 11.08 -7.31 17.22
N GLU A 93 12.00 -6.76 18.01
CA GLU A 93 12.24 -5.31 18.06
C GLU A 93 12.59 -4.74 16.67
N THR A 94 13.45 -5.45 15.93
CA THR A 94 13.87 -5.06 14.58
C THR A 94 12.72 -5.10 13.57
N GLU A 95 11.85 -6.10 13.66
CA GLU A 95 10.66 -6.20 12.81
C GLU A 95 9.65 -5.09 13.15
N LEU A 96 9.46 -4.81 14.44
CA LEU A 96 8.59 -3.73 14.89
C LEU A 96 9.11 -2.36 14.43
N GLU A 97 10.41 -2.12 14.51
CA GLU A 97 11.02 -0.89 14.01
C GLU A 97 10.77 -0.75 12.50
N ALA A 98 11.08 -1.78 11.71
CA ALA A 98 10.86 -1.78 10.27
C ALA A 98 9.38 -1.57 9.93
N THR A 99 8.47 -2.18 10.69
CA THR A 99 7.02 -2.04 10.55
C THR A 99 6.54 -0.63 10.86
N LEU A 100 7.07 0.01 11.91
CA LEU A 100 6.77 1.41 12.25
C LEU A 100 7.32 2.37 11.20
N ARG A 101 8.53 2.13 10.66
CA ARG A 101 9.07 2.88 9.51
C ARG A 101 8.16 2.75 8.28
N GLN A 102 7.69 1.53 8.01
CA GLN A 102 6.80 1.24 6.89
C GLN A 102 5.45 1.95 7.07
N ALA A 103 4.90 1.93 8.28
CA ALA A 103 3.68 2.62 8.64
C ALA A 103 3.83 4.13 8.55
N ALA A 104 4.95 4.70 8.99
CA ALA A 104 5.27 6.11 8.82
C ALA A 104 5.25 6.51 7.34
N SER A 105 5.95 5.76 6.48
CA SER A 105 5.98 6.06 5.04
C SER A 105 4.60 5.97 4.37
N ASN A 106 3.73 5.07 4.85
CA ASN A 106 2.41 4.86 4.25
C ASN A 106 1.33 5.82 4.79
N LEU A 107 1.38 6.16 6.07
CA LEU A 107 0.26 6.75 6.80
C LEU A 107 0.56 8.14 7.38
N LEU A 108 1.84 8.49 7.70
CA LEU A 108 2.20 9.84 8.11
C LEU A 108 2.19 10.75 6.88
N LYS A 109 1.12 11.53 6.75
CA LYS A 109 1.00 12.56 5.72
C LYS A 109 1.21 13.94 6.34
N PRO A 110 1.93 14.87 5.67
CA PRO A 110 2.09 16.24 6.14
C PRO A 110 0.77 16.98 6.39
N SER A 111 -0.30 16.58 5.70
CA SER A 111 -1.64 17.17 5.84
C SER A 111 -2.40 16.73 7.10
N ARG A 112 -1.88 15.77 7.87
CA ARG A 112 -2.51 15.34 9.13
C ARG A 112 -2.23 16.39 10.21
N LEU A 113 -3.22 17.23 10.46
CA LEU A 113 -3.17 18.25 11.49
C LEU A 113 -3.66 17.71 12.83
N GLY A 114 -2.97 18.16 13.88
CA GLY A 114 -3.37 18.01 15.27
C GLY A 114 -4.64 18.75 15.61
N GLY A 115 -5.57 18.08 16.30
CA GLY A 115 -6.60 18.78 17.08
C GLY A 115 -5.99 19.50 18.28
N MET A 116 -6.78 20.34 18.95
CA MET A 116 -6.37 21.12 20.13
C MET A 116 -5.82 20.17 21.22
N GLY A 117 -4.48 20.13 21.38
CA GLY A 117 -3.78 19.31 22.37
C GLY A 117 -2.84 18.21 21.83
N GLN A 118 -2.96 17.78 20.57
CA GLN A 118 -2.00 16.85 19.94
C GLN A 118 -1.32 17.52 18.75
N VAL A 119 -0.16 18.13 18.96
CA VAL A 119 0.52 18.95 17.92
C VAL A 119 1.16 18.09 16.83
N LYS A 120 1.43 16.79 17.10
CA LYS A 120 2.16 15.92 16.18
C LYS A 120 1.34 14.68 15.79
N PRO A 121 1.19 14.37 14.48
CA PRO A 121 0.58 13.12 14.08
C PRO A 121 1.43 11.95 14.59
N THR A 122 0.76 10.92 15.10
CA THR A 122 1.36 9.78 15.78
C THR A 122 0.67 8.51 15.29
N ILE A 123 1.48 7.52 14.91
CA ILE A 123 1.01 6.17 14.66
C ILE A 123 1.44 5.31 15.84
N ARG A 124 0.51 4.55 16.43
CA ARG A 124 0.79 3.64 17.53
C ARG A 124 0.61 2.20 17.08
N ALA A 125 1.59 1.34 17.36
CA ALA A 125 1.45 -0.10 17.18
C ALA A 125 0.87 -0.73 18.43
N ARG A 126 -0.16 -1.56 18.25
CA ARG A 126 -0.75 -2.36 19.32
C ARG A 126 -0.82 -3.83 18.95
N ALA A 127 -0.78 -4.68 19.95
CA ALA A 127 -1.12 -6.09 19.85
C ALA A 127 -2.25 -6.41 20.83
N ILE A 128 -2.88 -7.59 20.67
CA ILE A 128 -3.96 -8.05 21.56
C ILE A 128 -3.48 -9.32 22.25
N VAL A 129 -3.31 -9.22 23.56
CA VAL A 129 -2.96 -10.37 24.39
C VAL A 129 -4.25 -11.01 24.87
N HIS A 130 -4.44 -12.27 24.50
CA HIS A 130 -5.59 -13.07 24.93
C HIS A 130 -5.20 -13.89 26.16
N GLN A 131 -6.01 -13.78 27.22
CA GLN A 131 -5.94 -14.60 28.42
C GLN A 131 -7.32 -15.23 28.66
N PRO A 132 -7.42 -16.31 29.45
CA PRO A 132 -8.71 -16.92 29.78
C PRO A 132 -9.67 -15.88 30.38
N GLY A 133 -10.69 -15.50 29.60
CA GLY A 133 -11.74 -14.55 30.01
C GLY A 133 -11.41 -13.06 29.87
N ILE A 134 -10.19 -12.67 29.47
CA ILE A 134 -9.79 -11.25 29.33
C ILE A 134 -8.95 -11.06 28.04
N SER A 135 -9.22 -9.99 27.30
CA SER A 135 -8.36 -9.55 26.19
C SER A 135 -7.80 -8.17 26.51
N GLU A 136 -6.47 -8.05 26.54
CA GLU A 136 -5.79 -6.81 26.86
C GLU A 136 -5.19 -6.18 25.59
N LEU A 137 -5.44 -4.89 25.41
CA LEU A 137 -4.82 -4.11 24.34
C LEU A 137 -3.49 -3.56 24.82
N VAL A 138 -2.40 -4.00 24.19
CA VAL A 138 -1.05 -3.63 24.58
C VAL A 138 -0.41 -2.81 23.47
N TYR A 139 -0.04 -1.56 23.77
CA TYR A 139 0.76 -0.75 22.85
C TYR A 139 2.23 -1.14 22.98
N VAL A 140 2.89 -1.39 21.85
CA VAL A 140 4.28 -1.89 21.82
C VAL A 140 5.27 -0.91 21.20
N GLY A 141 4.77 0.16 20.59
CA GLY A 141 5.61 1.26 20.12
C GLY A 141 4.80 2.33 19.43
N GLN A 142 5.49 3.41 19.05
CA GLN A 142 4.91 4.52 18.30
C GLN A 142 5.92 5.15 17.35
N VAL A 143 5.40 5.89 16.37
CA VAL A 143 6.19 6.68 15.45
C VAL A 143 5.58 8.05 15.22
N THR A 144 6.44 9.08 15.19
CA THR A 144 6.09 10.47 14.95
C THR A 144 6.98 11.07 13.84
N PRO A 145 6.55 12.15 13.16
CA PRO A 145 7.39 12.85 12.20
C PRO A 145 8.64 13.43 12.85
N GLY A 146 9.75 13.39 12.12
CA GLY A 146 10.94 14.18 12.46
C GLY A 146 10.67 15.67 12.41
N THR A 147 11.41 16.44 13.21
CA THR A 147 11.24 17.90 13.34
C THR A 147 12.41 18.71 12.81
N GLY A 148 13.44 18.07 12.25
CA GLY A 148 14.63 18.74 11.76
C GLY A 148 14.57 19.14 10.28
N ASN A 149 15.44 20.07 9.89
CA ASN A 149 15.51 20.59 8.51
C ASN A 149 16.43 19.76 7.60
N SER A 150 17.32 18.95 8.17
CA SER A 150 18.21 18.03 7.47
C SER A 150 17.52 16.71 7.11
N ALA A 151 18.08 15.94 6.17
CA ALA A 151 17.52 14.64 5.78
C ALA A 151 17.32 13.69 6.98
N GLU A 152 18.31 13.58 7.87
CA GLU A 152 18.18 12.83 9.13
C GLU A 152 17.14 13.44 10.08
N GLY A 153 17.07 14.77 10.14
CA GLY A 153 16.12 15.48 10.99
C GLY A 153 14.65 15.29 10.58
N LYS A 154 14.40 14.99 9.29
CA LYS A 154 13.08 14.67 8.75
C LYS A 154 12.71 13.19 8.89
N ALA A 155 13.65 12.34 9.27
CA ALA A 155 13.39 10.92 9.46
C ALA A 155 12.35 10.73 10.59
N PRO A 156 11.45 9.74 10.46
CA PRO A 156 10.48 9.45 11.50
C PRO A 156 11.18 9.02 12.79
N VAL A 157 10.70 9.55 13.92
CA VAL A 157 11.18 9.21 15.27
C VAL A 157 10.36 8.05 15.78
N ILE A 158 11.04 6.94 16.07
CA ILE A 158 10.42 5.68 16.51
C ILE A 158 10.76 5.46 17.98
N GLU A 159 9.75 5.07 18.75
CA GLU A 159 9.87 4.67 20.14
C GLU A 159 9.29 3.27 20.29
N ILE A 160 10.10 2.33 20.78
CA ILE A 160 9.68 0.96 21.07
C ILE A 160 9.52 0.81 22.58
N TYR A 161 8.43 0.18 22.99
CA TYR A 161 8.13 -0.09 24.40
C TYR A 161 8.59 -1.51 24.74
N THR A 162 9.87 -1.66 25.04
CA THR A 162 10.53 -2.97 25.21
C THR A 162 9.83 -3.86 26.25
N ASP A 163 9.38 -3.30 27.37
CA ASP A 163 8.64 -4.05 28.41
C ASP A 163 7.30 -4.61 27.88
N GLN A 164 6.58 -3.81 27.10
CA GLN A 164 5.31 -4.22 26.49
C GLN A 164 5.53 -5.22 25.37
N LEU A 165 6.62 -5.06 24.60
CA LEU A 165 7.03 -6.01 23.58
C LEU A 165 7.36 -7.38 24.21
N ALA A 166 8.07 -7.40 25.34
CA ALA A 166 8.33 -8.63 26.08
C ALA A 166 7.03 -9.28 26.59
N LYS A 167 6.09 -8.48 27.08
CA LYS A 167 4.78 -8.96 27.56
C LYS A 167 3.97 -9.65 26.47
N ILE A 168 3.93 -9.11 25.25
CA ILE A 168 3.14 -9.72 24.15
C ILE A 168 3.77 -11.03 23.66
N ASN A 169 5.11 -11.12 23.61
CA ASN A 169 5.82 -12.30 23.18
C ASN A 169 5.68 -13.46 24.18
N GLN A 170 5.62 -13.16 25.49
CA GLN A 170 5.40 -14.16 26.53
C GLN A 170 3.98 -14.74 26.52
N ALA A 171 2.99 -13.99 26.05
CA ALA A 171 1.60 -14.43 26.05
C ALA A 171 1.22 -15.31 24.86
N GLU A 172 2.10 -15.44 23.86
CA GLU A 172 1.94 -16.38 22.75
C GLU A 172 2.58 -17.76 23.04
N SER A 173 3.41 -17.85 24.07
CA SER A 173 4.04 -19.11 24.54
C SER A 173 3.10 -19.94 25.41
#